data_AF-A0A1I1W463-F1
#
_entry.id   AF-A0A1I1W463-F1
#
_cell.length_a   1.000
_cell.length_b   1.000
_cell.length_c   1.000
_cell.angle_alpha   90.00
_cell.angle_beta   90.00
_cell.angle_gamma   90.00
#
_symmetry.space_group_name_H-M   'P 1'
#
loop_
_entity.id
_entity.type
_entity.pdbx_description
1 polymer ?
#
loop_
_entity_poly.entity_id
_entity_poly.type
_entity_poly.pdbx_seq_one_letter_code
_entity_poly.pdbx_strand_id
1 'polypeptide(L)'
;MPSSRKIVKVLVLVSVGVVGTAALLFIGAWATFDISDVGRGSMTYRLAAPRSLKSVETIGECRPPMARWKGRDGEGVPFSSLTYGSSASTLDILRFYEAAFAKQACEVETSASGSGAAPLLGMLCRNPEFASVQVFVDKEGACRDVTVGFTEND
;
A
#
# COMPACT_ATOMS: atom_id res chain seq x y z
N MET A 1 39.28 -12.03 44.55
CA MET A 1 38.76 -12.54 43.25
C MET A 1 37.23 -12.49 43.29
N PRO A 2 36.58 -11.52 42.62
CA PRO A 2 35.13 -11.47 42.58
C PRO A 2 34.60 -12.74 41.90
N SER A 3 33.81 -13.49 42.66
CA SER A 3 33.23 -14.80 42.31
C SER A 3 32.76 -14.84 40.85
N SER A 4 33.33 -15.75 40.06
CA SER A 4 33.02 -16.04 38.65
C SER A 4 31.52 -16.07 38.33
N ARG A 5 30.69 -16.42 39.33
CA ARG A 5 29.23 -16.47 39.24
C ARG A 5 28.56 -15.09 39.11
N LYS A 6 29.18 -14.03 39.65
CA LYS A 6 28.69 -12.64 39.52
C LYS A 6 28.99 -12.08 38.14
N ILE A 7 30.16 -12.39 37.59
CA ILE A 7 30.59 -11.94 36.25
C ILE A 7 29.70 -12.57 35.17
N VAL A 8 29.40 -13.87 35.29
CA VAL A 8 28.50 -14.57 34.35
C VAL A 8 27.08 -13.99 34.37
N LYS A 9 26.54 -13.64 35.54
CA LYS A 9 25.20 -13.02 35.65
C LYS A 9 25.14 -11.63 35.00
N VAL A 10 26.18 -10.83 35.18
CA VAL A 10 26.29 -9.50 34.54
C VAL A 10 26.38 -9.65 33.02
N LEU A 11 27.17 -10.61 32.53
CA LEU A 11 27.33 -10.85 31.09
C LEU A 11 26.03 -11.34 30.43
N VAL A 12 25.27 -12.20 31.12
CA VAL A 12 23.95 -12.65 30.66
C VAL A 12 22.95 -11.49 30.64
N LEU A 13 22.90 -10.65 31.67
CA LEU A 13 22.02 -9.47 31.69
C LEU A 13 22.34 -8.48 30.56
N VAL A 14 23.62 -8.24 30.30
CA VAL A 14 24.06 -7.40 29.17
C VAL A 14 23.65 -8.03 27.84
N SER A 15 23.86 -9.33 27.65
CA SER A 15 23.48 -10.01 26.41
C SER A 15 21.96 -10.01 26.17
N VAL A 16 21.15 -10.25 27.20
CA VAL A 16 19.68 -10.19 27.10
C VAL A 16 19.22 -8.76 26.82
N GLY A 17 19.86 -7.76 27.44
CA GLY A 17 19.61 -6.35 27.15
C GLY A 17 19.89 -5.99 25.69
N VAL A 18 21.03 -6.42 25.14
CA VAL A 18 21.43 -6.20 23.74
C VAL A 18 20.50 -6.91 22.77
N VAL A 19 20.13 -8.17 23.03
CA VAL A 19 19.19 -8.92 22.19
C VAL A 19 17.80 -8.31 22.23
N GLY A 20 17.34 -7.86 23.40
CA GLY A 20 16.05 -7.19 23.56
C GLY A 20 16.00 -5.85 22.81
N THR A 21 17.07 -5.05 22.89
CA THR A 21 17.14 -3.79 22.11
C THR A 21 17.25 -4.04 20.62
N ALA A 22 18.01 -5.03 20.17
CA ALA A 22 18.06 -5.41 18.76
C ALA A 22 16.68 -5.87 18.25
N ALA A 23 15.96 -6.69 19.02
CA ALA A 23 14.61 -7.14 18.66
C ALA A 23 13.63 -5.96 18.53
N LEU A 24 13.66 -5.01 19.47
CA LEU A 24 12.82 -3.80 19.41
C LEU A 24 13.16 -2.91 18.21
N LEU A 25 14.44 -2.76 17.88
CA LEU A 25 14.86 -2.01 16.68
C LEU A 25 14.42 -2.71 15.40
N PHE A 26 14.50 -4.04 15.34
CA PHE A 26 13.97 -4.81 14.22
C PHE A 26 12.45 -4.61 14.10
N ILE A 27 11.68 -4.77 15.17
CA ILE A 27 10.22 -4.56 15.16
C ILE A 27 9.87 -3.12 14.72
N GLY A 28 10.58 -2.11 15.24
CA GLY A 28 10.39 -0.72 14.82
C GLY A 28 10.75 -0.46 13.35
N ALA A 29 11.79 -1.13 12.83
CA ALA A 29 12.15 -1.06 11.41
C ALA A 29 11.10 -1.75 10.52
N TRP A 30 10.51 -2.86 10.97
CA TRP A 30 9.39 -3.52 10.26
C TRP A 30 8.13 -2.65 10.24
N ALA A 31 7.83 -1.93 11.33
CA ALA A 31 6.69 -1.01 11.41
C ALA A 31 6.81 0.20 10.46
N THR A 32 8.03 0.54 10.05
CA THR A 32 8.32 1.66 9.13
C THR A 32 8.61 1.21 7.69
N PHE A 33 8.60 -0.10 7.41
CA PHE A 33 8.89 -0.62 6.08
C PHE A 33 7.68 -0.45 5.16
N ASP A 34 7.79 0.52 4.25
CA ASP A 34 6.91 0.68 3.11
C ASP A 34 7.38 -0.26 2.00
N ILE A 35 6.49 -1.16 1.57
CA ILE A 35 6.79 -2.07 0.47
C ILE A 35 6.42 -1.33 -0.81
N SER A 36 7.42 -0.82 -1.52
CA SER A 36 7.25 -0.12 -2.81
C SER A 36 7.79 -0.94 -3.99
N ASP A 37 7.37 -0.56 -5.20
CA ASP A 37 7.90 -1.07 -6.48
C ASP A 37 7.81 -2.60 -6.64
N VAL A 38 6.72 -3.18 -6.15
CA VAL A 38 6.52 -4.63 -6.22
C VAL A 38 5.65 -4.99 -7.42
N GLY A 39 6.24 -5.66 -8.41
CA GLY A 39 5.50 -6.19 -9.54
C GLY A 39 4.53 -7.30 -9.16
N ARG A 40 3.38 -7.38 -9.84
CA ARG A 40 2.32 -8.41 -9.58
C ARG A 40 2.81 -9.85 -9.70
N GLY A 41 3.85 -10.10 -10.51
CA GLY A 41 4.46 -11.42 -10.69
C GLY A 41 5.38 -11.88 -9.55
N SER A 42 5.72 -10.98 -8.61
CA SER A 42 6.65 -11.29 -7.52
C SER A 42 6.01 -12.19 -6.44
N MET A 43 6.86 -12.95 -5.75
CA MET A 43 6.43 -13.75 -4.61
C MET A 43 5.93 -12.89 -3.45
N THR A 44 6.52 -11.71 -3.26
CA THR A 44 6.10 -10.71 -2.27
C THR A 44 4.67 -10.26 -2.51
N TYR A 45 4.30 -9.91 -3.74
CA TYR A 45 2.93 -9.52 -4.07
C TYR A 45 1.93 -10.66 -3.81
N ARG A 46 2.29 -11.89 -4.19
CA ARG A 46 1.42 -13.05 -3.99
C ARG A 46 1.13 -13.32 -2.51
N LEU A 47 2.15 -13.24 -1.66
CA LEU A 47 2.04 -13.59 -0.24
C LEU A 47 1.53 -12.45 0.62
N ALA A 48 1.96 -11.21 0.36
CA ALA A 48 1.81 -10.10 1.29
C ALA A 48 0.92 -8.96 0.79
N ALA A 49 0.58 -8.88 -0.51
CA ALA A 49 -0.28 -7.79 -0.98
C ALA A 49 -1.74 -7.96 -0.49
N PRO A 50 -2.39 -6.87 -0.06
CA PRO A 50 -3.82 -6.79 0.24
C PRO A 50 -4.71 -7.35 -0.89
N ARG A 51 -5.89 -7.84 -0.53
CA ARG A 51 -6.88 -8.38 -1.48
C ARG A 51 -7.45 -7.29 -2.38
N SER A 52 -7.69 -6.09 -1.85
CA SER A 52 -8.04 -4.88 -2.61
C SER A 52 -7.09 -4.61 -3.77
N LEU A 53 -5.77 -4.69 -3.54
CA LEU A 53 -4.77 -4.53 -4.61
C LEU A 53 -4.77 -5.69 -5.61
N LYS A 54 -5.10 -6.90 -5.16
CA LYS A 54 -5.14 -8.09 -6.04
C LYS A 54 -6.34 -8.08 -6.97
N SER A 55 -7.46 -7.47 -6.56
CA SER A 55 -8.70 -7.38 -7.37
C SER A 55 -8.68 -6.27 -8.42
N VAL A 56 -7.67 -5.41 -8.43
CA VAL A 56 -7.55 -4.34 -9.44
C VAL A 56 -7.34 -4.93 -10.83
N GLU A 57 -8.24 -4.58 -11.73
CA GLU A 57 -8.11 -4.83 -13.17
C GLU A 57 -7.42 -3.65 -13.84
N THR A 58 -6.51 -3.92 -14.79
CA THR A 58 -5.81 -2.89 -15.57
C THR A 58 -6.42 -2.77 -16.97
N ILE A 59 -6.43 -1.55 -17.53
CA ILE A 59 -6.93 -1.26 -18.88
C ILE A 59 -5.83 -0.67 -19.76
N GLY A 60 -5.68 -1.18 -20.98
CA GLY A 60 -4.75 -0.63 -21.98
C GLY A 60 -3.29 -0.65 -21.54
N GLU A 61 -2.85 -1.71 -20.87
CA GLU A 61 -1.53 -1.77 -20.23
C GLU A 61 -0.37 -1.59 -21.25
N CYS A 62 0.42 -0.54 -21.06
CA CYS A 62 1.65 -0.27 -21.82
C CYS A 62 2.91 -0.37 -20.95
N ARG A 63 2.77 -0.36 -19.61
CA ARG A 63 3.85 -0.61 -18.66
C ARG A 63 3.33 -1.51 -17.52
N PRO A 64 4.12 -2.50 -17.07
CA PRO A 64 3.67 -3.43 -16.05
C PRO A 64 3.28 -2.73 -14.74
N PRO A 65 2.25 -3.24 -14.04
CA PRO A 65 1.78 -2.69 -12.78
C PRO A 65 2.78 -2.93 -11.63
N MET A 66 3.03 -1.87 -10.89
CA MET A 66 3.83 -1.83 -9.67
C MET A 66 2.93 -1.50 -8.48
N ALA A 67 3.00 -2.32 -7.44
CA ALA A 67 2.21 -2.16 -6.23
C ALA A 67 3.05 -1.57 -5.10
N ARG A 68 2.38 -0.80 -4.25
CA ARG A 68 2.90 -0.26 -3.00
C ARG A 68 1.90 -0.48 -1.86
N TRP A 69 2.37 -0.90 -0.70
CA TRP A 69 1.53 -0.99 0.51
C TRP A 69 2.38 -0.97 1.78
N LYS A 70 1.76 -0.58 2.90
CA LYS A 70 2.40 -0.58 4.22
C LYS A 70 2.29 -1.95 4.89
N GLY A 71 3.30 -2.33 5.68
CA GLY A 71 3.41 -3.64 6.33
C GLY A 71 2.28 -4.03 7.30
N ARG A 72 2.28 -5.31 7.69
CA ARG A 72 1.20 -6.06 8.35
C ARG A 72 0.77 -5.59 9.75
N ASP A 73 1.59 -4.82 10.46
CA ASP A 73 1.44 -4.58 11.91
C ASP A 73 0.94 -3.16 12.28
N GLY A 74 0.33 -2.45 11.32
CA GLY A 74 -0.78 -1.52 11.60
C GLY A 74 -0.62 -0.49 12.72
N GLU A 75 0.29 0.49 12.59
CA GLU A 75 0.09 1.79 13.25
C GLU A 75 0.38 2.92 12.25
N GLY A 76 -0.68 3.57 11.80
CA GLY A 76 -0.65 4.72 10.88
C GLY A 76 -1.31 4.38 9.55
N VAL A 77 -2.53 4.90 9.41
CA VAL A 77 -3.39 5.00 8.21
C VAL A 77 -2.64 4.63 6.92
N PRO A 78 -2.86 3.42 6.37
CA PRO A 78 -2.16 2.95 5.20
C PRO A 78 -2.83 3.46 3.90
N PHE A 79 -1.97 3.86 2.96
CA PHE A 79 -2.28 4.04 1.55
C PHE A 79 -1.71 2.83 0.80
N SER A 80 -2.56 2.03 0.16
CA SER A 80 -2.11 0.97 -0.74
C SER A 80 -2.43 1.37 -2.18
N SER A 81 -1.47 1.21 -3.10
CA SER A 81 -1.65 1.69 -4.47
C SER A 81 -1.08 0.75 -5.53
N LEU A 82 -1.71 0.77 -6.70
CA LEU A 82 -1.23 0.13 -7.91
C LEU A 82 -0.98 1.19 -8.97
N THR A 83 0.27 1.34 -9.41
CA THR A 83 0.65 2.24 -10.49
C THR A 83 1.02 1.43 -11.73
N TYR A 84 0.42 1.76 -12.87
CA TYR A 84 0.72 1.10 -14.14
C TYR A 84 0.65 2.10 -15.30
N GLY A 85 1.24 1.73 -16.43
CA GLY A 85 1.13 2.53 -17.64
C GLY A 85 -0.10 2.13 -18.44
N SER A 86 -0.93 3.09 -18.85
CA SER A 86 -2.05 2.87 -19.77
C SER A 86 -1.92 3.69 -21.06
N SER A 87 -2.17 3.06 -22.20
CA SER A 87 -2.36 3.73 -23.49
C SER A 87 -3.82 4.11 -23.76
N ALA A 88 -4.74 3.82 -22.83
CA ALA A 88 -6.15 4.16 -22.96
C ALA A 88 -6.38 5.67 -22.76
N SER A 89 -7.48 6.17 -23.30
CA SER A 89 -7.86 7.57 -23.09
C SER A 89 -8.28 7.80 -21.63
N THR A 90 -8.10 9.03 -21.12
CA THR A 90 -8.52 9.39 -19.76
C THR A 90 -10.02 9.13 -19.53
N LEU A 91 -10.87 9.35 -20.55
CA LEU A 91 -12.30 9.07 -20.47
C LEU A 91 -12.61 7.58 -20.38
N ASP A 92 -11.88 6.73 -21.11
CA ASP A 92 -12.06 5.29 -21.04
C ASP A 92 -11.58 4.74 -19.69
N ILE A 93 -10.47 5.26 -19.16
CA ILE A 93 -9.96 4.93 -17.82
C ILE A 93 -11.00 5.30 -16.76
N LEU A 94 -11.56 6.51 -16.81
CA LEU A 94 -12.59 6.97 -15.88
C LEU A 94 -13.81 6.03 -15.91
N ARG A 95 -14.39 5.78 -17.09
CA ARG A 95 -15.57 4.92 -17.24
C ARG A 95 -15.30 3.48 -16.81
N PHE A 96 -14.11 2.97 -17.11
CA PHE A 96 -13.70 1.62 -16.73
C PHE A 96 -13.69 1.46 -15.20
N TYR A 97 -13.00 2.36 -14.50
CA TYR A 97 -12.89 2.27 -13.04
C TYR A 97 -14.18 2.62 -12.32
N GLU A 98 -14.96 3.59 -12.82
CA GLU A 98 -16.29 3.89 -12.29
C GLU A 98 -17.19 2.64 -12.34
N ALA A 99 -17.23 1.95 -13.49
CA ALA A 99 -18.00 0.72 -13.64
C ALA A 99 -17.43 -0.45 -12.80
N ALA A 100 -16.11 -0.55 -12.67
CA ALA A 100 -15.46 -1.60 -11.89
C ALA A 100 -15.74 -1.46 -10.39
N PHE A 101 -15.64 -0.24 -9.84
CA PHE A 101 -15.84 0.02 -8.42
C PHE A 101 -17.32 0.18 -8.04
N ALA A 102 -18.20 0.60 -8.97
CA ALA A 102 -19.64 0.54 -8.73
C ALA A 102 -20.13 -0.88 -8.40
N LYS A 103 -19.55 -1.91 -9.02
CA LYS A 103 -19.83 -3.33 -8.70
C LYS A 103 -19.38 -3.73 -7.28
N GLN A 104 -18.49 -2.95 -6.67
CA GLN A 104 -17.95 -3.18 -5.33
C GLN A 104 -18.65 -2.32 -4.27
N ALA A 105 -19.87 -1.84 -4.56
CA ALA A 105 -20.65 -0.96 -3.70
C ALA A 105 -19.93 0.36 -3.35
N CYS A 106 -19.21 0.91 -4.33
CA CYS A 106 -18.63 2.24 -4.25
C CYS A 106 -19.55 3.28 -4.91
N GLU A 107 -19.64 4.45 -4.28
CA GLU A 107 -20.39 5.63 -4.73
C GLU A 107 -19.42 6.77 -5.00
N VAL A 108 -19.66 7.56 -6.05
CA VAL A 108 -18.80 8.69 -6.41
C VAL A 108 -18.78 9.70 -5.26
N GLU A 109 -17.58 10.08 -4.83
CA GLU A 109 -17.39 11.06 -3.77
C GLU A 109 -17.64 12.47 -4.32
N THR A 110 -18.79 13.05 -4.00
CA THR A 110 -19.15 14.41 -4.40
C THR A 110 -18.51 15.50 -3.53
N SER A 111 -17.81 15.10 -2.46
CA SER A 111 -17.18 16.01 -1.50
C SER A 111 -15.78 16.40 -1.95
N ALA A 112 -15.59 17.69 -2.21
CA ALA A 112 -14.39 18.25 -2.80
C ALA A 112 -13.11 18.04 -1.97
N SER A 113 -12.17 17.31 -2.58
CA SER A 113 -10.75 17.68 -2.77
C SER A 113 -10.02 18.33 -1.59
N GLY A 114 -9.33 17.51 -0.80
CA GLY A 114 -8.20 17.95 0.02
C GLY A 114 -7.05 18.46 -0.86
N SER A 115 -6.28 19.43 -0.36
CA SER A 115 -5.26 20.22 -1.08
C SER A 115 -4.11 19.40 -1.68
N GLY A 116 -4.34 18.79 -2.85
CA GLY A 116 -3.37 18.06 -3.66
C GLY A 116 -3.79 18.00 -5.13
N ALA A 117 -3.07 17.24 -5.96
CA ALA A 117 -3.50 16.94 -7.33
C ALA A 117 -4.87 16.23 -7.26
N ALA A 118 -5.89 16.82 -7.87
CA ALA A 118 -7.24 16.26 -7.81
C ALA A 118 -7.26 14.87 -8.48
N PRO A 119 -7.81 13.83 -7.83
CA PRO A 119 -7.98 12.54 -8.47
C PRO A 119 -8.91 12.66 -9.68
N LEU A 120 -8.68 11.85 -10.71
CA LEU A 120 -9.59 11.70 -11.84
C LEU A 120 -10.94 11.13 -11.39
N LEU A 121 -10.91 10.21 -10.41
CA LEU A 121 -12.08 9.57 -9.82
C LEU A 121 -11.83 9.35 -8.34
N GLY A 122 -12.74 9.82 -7.48
CA GLY A 122 -12.79 9.47 -6.06
C GLY A 122 -14.13 8.78 -5.77
N MET A 123 -14.10 7.66 -5.06
CA MET A 123 -15.31 6.95 -4.65
C MET A 123 -15.20 6.47 -3.21
N LEU A 124 -16.30 6.59 -2.47
CA LEU A 124 -16.46 6.01 -1.13
C LEU A 124 -17.09 4.63 -1.26
N CYS A 125 -16.54 3.65 -0.54
CA CYS A 125 -16.90 2.25 -0.70
C CYS A 125 -17.45 1.69 0.61
N ARG A 126 -18.56 0.96 0.53
CA ARG A 126 -19.07 0.16 1.65
C ARG A 126 -18.50 -1.26 1.59
N ASN A 127 -17.17 -1.35 1.53
CA ASN A 127 -16.45 -2.61 1.46
C ASN A 127 -15.82 -2.92 2.84
N PRO A 128 -15.78 -4.17 3.32
CA PRO A 128 -15.09 -4.51 4.57
C PRO A 128 -13.58 -4.27 4.53
N GLU A 129 -12.94 -4.24 3.36
CA GLU A 129 -11.49 -4.12 3.22
C GLU A 129 -11.00 -2.67 3.03
N PHE A 130 -11.82 -1.78 2.44
CA PHE A 130 -11.42 -0.40 2.16
C PHE A 130 -12.59 0.58 2.20
N ALA A 131 -12.30 1.79 2.69
CA ALA A 131 -13.26 2.87 2.86
C ALA A 131 -13.41 3.73 1.60
N SER A 132 -12.33 3.92 0.84
CA SER A 132 -12.35 4.75 -0.37
C SER A 132 -11.33 4.30 -1.41
N VAL A 133 -11.59 4.65 -2.66
CA VAL A 133 -10.71 4.44 -3.79
C VAL A 133 -10.53 5.74 -4.56
N GLN A 134 -9.29 6.01 -4.97
CA GLN A 134 -8.92 7.19 -5.73
C GLN A 134 -8.09 6.77 -6.94
N VAL A 135 -8.47 7.26 -8.12
CA VAL A 135 -7.74 7.02 -9.36
C VAL A 135 -7.11 8.33 -9.81
N PHE A 136 -5.78 8.31 -9.97
CA PHE A 136 -5.01 9.42 -10.49
C PHE A 136 -4.48 9.06 -11.87
N VAL A 137 -4.48 10.03 -12.77
CA VAL A 137 -3.87 9.90 -14.09
C VAL A 137 -2.92 11.08 -14.30
N ASP A 138 -1.62 10.80 -14.38
CA ASP A 138 -0.60 11.81 -14.65
C ASP A 138 -0.34 11.93 -16.16
N LYS A 139 0.25 13.07 -16.54
CA LYS A 139 0.35 13.74 -17.87
C LYS A 139 0.36 12.88 -19.14
N GLU A 140 -0.07 13.54 -20.20
CA GLU A 140 -0.28 13.02 -21.55
C GLU A 140 1.00 12.55 -22.25
N GLY A 141 0.98 11.28 -22.65
CA GLY A 141 1.89 10.64 -23.59
C GLY A 141 1.20 9.40 -24.19
N ALA A 142 1.91 8.64 -25.03
CA ALA A 142 1.38 7.37 -25.57
C ALA A 142 1.17 6.31 -24.47
N CYS A 143 1.85 6.46 -23.34
CA CYS A 143 1.73 5.60 -22.16
C CYS A 143 1.63 6.51 -20.93
N ARG A 144 0.41 6.68 -20.42
CA ARG A 144 0.05 7.55 -19.28
C ARG A 144 0.17 6.78 -17.98
N ASP A 145 0.49 7.47 -16.89
CA ASP A 145 0.63 6.84 -15.59
C ASP A 145 -0.71 6.86 -14.85
N VAL A 146 -1.25 5.67 -14.60
CA VAL A 146 -2.49 5.49 -13.86
C VAL A 146 -2.17 4.91 -12.50
N THR A 147 -2.57 5.60 -11.45
CA THR A 147 -2.41 5.15 -10.06
C THR A 147 -3.78 4.94 -9.43
N VAL A 148 -4.05 3.71 -9.00
CA VAL A 148 -5.25 3.34 -8.24
C VAL A 148 -4.83 3.21 -6.79
N GLY A 149 -5.30 4.11 -5.93
CA GLY A 149 -5.03 4.14 -4.50
C GLY A 149 -6.26 3.73 -3.69
N PHE A 150 -6.05 3.00 -2.60
CA PHE A 150 -7.06 2.59 -1.64
C PHE A 150 -6.75 3.18 -0.28
N THR A 151 -7.80 3.63 0.40
CA THR A 151 -7.77 3.94 1.83
C THR A 151 -8.45 2.79 2.55
N GLU A 152 -7.72 2.06 3.37
CA GLU A 152 -8.24 0.90 4.11
C GLU A 152 -9.18 1.35 5.25
N ASN A 153 -10.06 0.46 5.71
CA ASN A 153 -10.86 0.74 6.91
C ASN A 153 -9.97 0.65 8.16
N ASP A 154 -10.09 1.60 9.08
CA ASP A 154 -9.47 1.53 10.42
C ASP A 154 -10.09 0.41 11.29
#